data_AF-A0A8S9DVS0-F1
#
_entry.id   AF-A0A8S9DVS0-F1
#
_cell.length_a   1.000
_cell.length_b   1.000
_cell.length_c   1.000
_cell.angle_alpha   90.00
_cell.angle_beta   90.00
_cell.angle_gamma   90.00
#
_symmetry.space_group_name_H-M   'P 1'
#
loop_
_entity.id
_entity.type
_entity.pdbx_description
1 polymer ?
#
loop_
_entity_poly.entity_id
_entity_poly.type
_entity_poly.pdbx_seq_one_letter_code
_entity_poly.pdbx_strand_id
1 'polypeptide(L)'
;MISWIQLWPVLVIPYVVLFSVGVLPTIALYGHAIGGSQVREWLLNHVAIPLLPNSAAWSLVDWFGTAGTAQEIGLHAVLSLNVYAIAFPLFYLMGVAMIRLSAWSASLDLKQKRQSLKR
;
A
#
# COMPACT_ATOMS: atom_id res chain seq x y z
N MET A 1 -10.65 22.15 -9.73
CA MET A 1 -11.02 20.73 -9.54
C MET A 1 -9.71 19.97 -9.33
N ILE A 2 -9.56 19.26 -8.21
CA ILE A 2 -8.37 18.43 -7.98
C ILE A 2 -8.50 17.21 -8.88
N SER A 3 -7.63 17.10 -9.88
CA SER A 3 -7.64 15.97 -10.80
C SER A 3 -6.77 14.84 -10.27
N TRP A 4 -7.05 13.61 -10.69
CA TRP A 4 -6.24 12.43 -10.39
C TRP A 4 -4.77 12.62 -10.73
N ILE A 5 -4.47 13.37 -11.80
CA ILE A 5 -3.12 13.70 -12.26
C ILE A 5 -2.38 14.61 -11.27
N GLN A 6 -3.06 15.41 -10.45
CA GLN A 6 -2.36 16.22 -9.45
C GLN A 6 -1.96 15.40 -8.21
N LEU A 7 -2.67 14.29 -7.97
CA LEU A 7 -2.45 13.43 -6.80
C LEU A 7 -1.56 12.21 -7.10
N TRP A 8 -1.26 11.91 -8.37
CA TRP A 8 -0.51 10.70 -8.73
C TRP A 8 0.82 10.52 -7.98
N PRO A 9 1.65 11.55 -7.72
CA PRO A 9 2.92 11.35 -7.00
C PRO A 9 2.69 10.85 -5.57
N VAL A 10 1.63 11.35 -4.92
CA VAL A 10 1.26 10.96 -3.56
C VAL A 10 0.59 9.59 -3.55
N LEU A 11 -0.22 9.28 -4.56
CA LEU A 11 -0.92 8.00 -4.65
C LEU A 11 0.02 6.82 -4.91
N VAL A 12 1.19 7.04 -5.53
CA VAL A 12 2.22 5.99 -5.70
C VAL A 12 2.80 5.55 -4.35
N ILE A 13 2.84 6.43 -3.34
CA ILE A 13 3.50 6.15 -2.05
C ILE A 13 2.88 4.92 -1.35
N PRO A 14 1.55 4.81 -1.16
CA PRO A 14 0.94 3.61 -0.59
C PRO A 14 1.35 2.30 -1.26
N TYR A 15 1.42 2.27 -2.60
CA TYR A 15 1.87 1.08 -3.31
C TYR A 15 3.33 0.75 -3.01
N VAL A 16 4.22 1.75 -3.05
CA VAL A 16 5.65 1.57 -2.76
C VAL A 16 5.84 1.07 -1.33
N VAL A 17 5.10 1.62 -0.36
CA VAL A 17 5.13 1.16 1.03
C VAL A 17 4.70 -0.31 1.12
N LEU A 18 3.54 -0.65 0.55
CA LEU A 18 3.01 -2.01 0.56
C LEU A 18 3.98 -3.02 -0.07
N PHE A 19 4.55 -2.69 -1.23
CA PHE A 19 5.51 -3.54 -1.92
C PHE A 19 6.83 -3.68 -1.17
N SER A 20 7.37 -2.58 -0.63
CA SER A 20 8.69 -2.56 0.00
C SER A 20 8.78 -3.50 1.22
N VAL A 21 7.69 -3.64 1.97
CA VAL A 21 7.63 -4.52 3.15
C VAL A 21 7.83 -5.99 2.77
N GLY A 22 7.33 -6.43 1.61
CA GLY A 22 7.55 -7.81 1.13
C GLY A 22 8.90 -8.05 0.48
N VAL A 23 9.66 -7.00 0.14
CA VAL A 23 11.02 -7.10 -0.42
C VAL A 23 12.09 -7.20 0.66
N LEU A 24 11.74 -6.88 1.91
CA LEU A 24 12.68 -6.91 3.02
C LEU A 24 13.37 -8.28 3.15
N PRO A 25 14.69 -8.31 3.40
CA PRO A 25 15.40 -9.56 3.62
C PRO A 25 14.84 -10.25 4.86
N THR A 26 14.81 -11.58 4.82
CA THR A 26 14.40 -12.37 5.97
C THR A 26 15.63 -12.72 6.78
N ILE A 27 15.62 -12.38 8.06
CA ILE A 27 16.66 -12.71 9.02
C ILE A 27 16.11 -13.68 10.06
N ALA A 28 16.94 -14.62 10.52
CA ALA A 28 16.59 -15.49 11.63
C ALA A 28 17.00 -14.80 12.94
N LEU A 29 16.03 -14.41 13.77
CA LEU A 29 16.25 -13.81 15.08
C LEU A 29 15.65 -14.75 16.14
N TYR A 30 16.47 -15.27 17.05
CA TYR A 30 16.05 -16.22 18.10
C TYR A 30 15.30 -17.46 17.56
N GLY A 31 15.68 -17.96 16.38
CA GLY A 31 15.01 -19.10 15.74
C GLY A 31 13.70 -18.74 15.02
N HIS A 32 13.25 -17.50 15.09
CA HIS A 32 12.12 -17.00 14.32
C HIS A 32 12.61 -16.28 13.07
N ALA A 33 12.04 -16.65 11.93
CA ALA A 33 12.26 -15.92 10.69
C ALA A 33 11.41 -14.64 10.72
N ILE A 34 12.06 -13.48 10.55
CA ILE A 34 11.45 -12.16 10.54
C ILE A 34 11.91 -11.43 9.28
N GLY A 35 10.95 -10.93 8.49
CA GLY A 35 11.22 -10.13 7.30
C GLY A 35 10.15 -10.27 6.24
N GLY A 36 10.55 -10.09 4.98
CA GLY A 36 9.61 -10.06 3.85
C GLY A 36 8.96 -11.41 3.56
N SER A 37 9.60 -12.56 3.85
CA SER A 37 9.03 -13.88 3.54
C SER A 37 7.70 -14.14 4.24
N GLN A 38 7.60 -13.79 5.52
CA GLN A 38 6.36 -13.90 6.31
C GLN A 38 5.25 -13.04 5.71
N VAL A 39 5.60 -11.86 5.21
CA VAL A 39 4.65 -10.93 4.59
C VAL A 39 4.16 -11.46 3.24
N ARG A 40 5.06 -12.03 2.44
CA ARG A 40 4.70 -12.65 1.15
C ARG A 40 3.77 -13.84 1.35
N GLU A 41 4.10 -14.70 2.31
CA GLU A 41 3.27 -15.85 2.69
C GLU A 41 1.92 -15.42 3.27
N TRP A 42 1.91 -14.38 4.12
CA TRP A 42 0.68 -13.84 4.67
C TRP A 42 -0.26 -13.35 3.56
N LEU A 43 0.26 -12.60 2.57
CA LEU A 43 -0.50 -12.13 1.41
C LEU A 43 -1.01 -13.28 0.54
N LEU A 44 -0.19 -14.30 0.30
CA LEU A 44 -0.62 -15.52 -0.39
C LEU A 44 -1.82 -16.15 0.32
N ASN A 45 -1.71 -16.38 1.63
CA ASN A 45 -2.72 -17.10 2.41
C ASN A 45 -4.01 -16.32 2.67
N HIS A 46 -3.93 -15.00 2.82
CA HIS A 46 -5.09 -14.17 3.18
C HIS A 46 -5.70 -13.41 2.01
N VAL A 47 -4.97 -13.25 0.90
CA VAL A 47 -5.47 -12.53 -0.27
C VAL A 47 -5.59 -13.45 -1.48
N ALA A 48 -4.53 -14.14 -1.88
CA ALA A 48 -4.57 -14.91 -3.12
C ALA A 48 -5.41 -16.19 -2.99
N ILE A 49 -5.09 -17.04 -2.02
CA ILE A 49 -5.73 -18.35 -1.84
C ILE A 49 -7.25 -18.24 -1.65
N PRO A 50 -7.79 -17.34 -0.80
CA PRO A 50 -9.24 -17.26 -0.58
C PRO A 50 -10.02 -16.76 -1.80
N LEU A 51 -9.37 -16.09 -2.74
CA LEU A 51 -9.99 -15.53 -3.94
C LEU A 51 -9.90 -16.46 -5.15
N LEU A 52 -9.07 -17.49 -5.10
CA LEU A 52 -8.86 -18.42 -6.22
C LEU A 52 -9.76 -19.66 -6.11
N PRO A 53 -10.18 -20.25 -7.24
CA PRO A 53 -10.78 -21.58 -7.24
C PRO A 53 -9.84 -22.61 -6.62
N ASN A 54 -10.40 -23.62 -5.93
CA ASN A 54 -9.63 -24.62 -5.18
C ASN A 54 -8.48 -25.26 -6.00
N SER A 55 -8.70 -25.59 -7.28
CA SER A 55 -7.67 -26.18 -8.14
C SER A 55 -6.49 -25.22 -8.36
N ALA A 56 -6.76 -23.95 -8.63
CA ALA A 56 -5.74 -22.92 -8.83
C ALA A 56 -5.01 -22.58 -7.52
N ALA A 57 -5.72 -22.57 -6.39
CA ALA A 57 -5.12 -22.36 -5.07
C ALA A 57 -4.09 -23.45 -4.74
N TRP A 58 -4.42 -24.73 -4.97
CA TRP A 58 -3.47 -25.83 -4.74
C TRP A 58 -2.25 -25.74 -5.66
N SER A 59 -2.44 -25.45 -6.95
CA SER A 59 -1.33 -25.25 -7.87
C SER A 59 -0.44 -24.07 -7.47
N LEU A 60 -1.02 -22.99 -6.94
CA LEU A 60 -0.26 -21.84 -6.47
C LEU A 60 0.55 -22.16 -5.21
N VAL A 61 -0.01 -22.92 -4.28
CA VAL A 61 0.70 -23.37 -3.06
C VAL A 61 1.87 -24.29 -3.42
N ASP A 62 1.64 -25.25 -4.33
CA ASP A 62 2.69 -26.17 -4.80
C ASP A 62 3.82 -25.43 -5.52
N TRP A 63 3.46 -24.49 -6.41
CA TRP A 63 4.42 -23.60 -7.06
C TRP A 63 5.20 -22.76 -6.04
N PHE A 64 4.52 -22.16 -5.06
CA PHE A 64 5.15 -21.32 -4.04
C PHE A 64 6.13 -22.11 -3.17
N GLY A 65 5.82 -23.37 -2.86
CA GLY A 65 6.71 -24.26 -2.10
C GLY A 65 8.04 -24.58 -2.79
N THR A 66 8.12 -24.43 -4.11
CA THR A 66 9.35 -24.62 -4.90
C THR A 66 9.92 -23.33 -5.47
N ALA A 67 9.26 -22.19 -5.21
CA ALA A 67 9.64 -20.91 -5.75
C ALA A 67 10.92 -20.36 -5.10
N GLY A 68 11.77 -19.73 -5.91
CA GLY A 68 12.88 -18.93 -5.38
C GLY A 68 12.44 -17.55 -4.93
N THR A 69 13.27 -16.87 -4.13
CA THR A 69 12.99 -15.53 -3.58
C THR A 69 12.53 -14.51 -4.63
N ALA A 70 13.14 -14.51 -5.82
CA ALA A 70 12.77 -13.58 -6.89
C ALA A 70 11.34 -13.83 -7.42
N GLN A 71 10.92 -15.09 -7.50
CA GLN A 71 9.57 -15.48 -7.92
C GLN A 71 8.54 -15.11 -6.86
N GLU A 72 8.84 -15.34 -5.58
CA GLU A 72 7.98 -14.91 -4.48
C GLU A 72 7.79 -13.39 -4.47
N ILE A 73 8.86 -12.63 -4.70
CA ILE A 73 8.80 -11.16 -4.80
C ILE A 73 7.95 -10.75 -6.02
N GLY A 74 8.07 -11.45 -7.14
CA GLY A 74 7.24 -11.23 -8.31
C GLY A 74 5.75 -11.45 -8.03
N LEU A 75 5.40 -12.56 -7.38
CA LEU A 75 4.02 -12.81 -6.94
C LEU A 75 3.55 -11.72 -5.97
N HIS A 76 4.38 -11.35 -5.00
CA HIS A 76 4.07 -10.29 -4.04
C HIS A 76 3.82 -8.94 -4.73
N ALA A 77 4.61 -8.58 -5.76
CA ALA A 77 4.37 -7.37 -6.54
C ALA A 77 2.97 -7.36 -7.17
N VAL A 78 2.56 -8.48 -7.76
CA VAL A 78 1.24 -8.63 -8.38
C VAL A 78 0.13 -8.56 -7.33
N LEU A 79 0.27 -9.26 -6.20
CA LEU A 79 -0.72 -9.23 -5.12
C LEU A 79 -0.85 -7.84 -4.51
N SER A 80 0.28 -7.19 -4.21
CA SER A 80 0.32 -5.82 -3.67
C SER A 80 -0.31 -4.82 -4.64
N LEU A 81 -0.11 -4.98 -5.96
CA LEU A 81 -0.76 -4.13 -6.96
C LEU A 81 -2.28 -4.31 -6.96
N ASN A 82 -2.77 -5.55 -6.83
CA ASN A 82 -4.20 -5.82 -6.74
C ASN A 82 -4.82 -5.22 -5.46
N VAL A 83 -4.18 -5.42 -4.30
CA VAL A 83 -4.61 -4.81 -3.04
C VAL A 83 -4.63 -3.28 -3.15
N TYR A 84 -3.57 -2.71 -3.73
CA TYR A 84 -3.50 -1.26 -3.96
C TYR A 84 -4.61 -0.78 -4.91
N ALA A 85 -4.89 -1.50 -6.00
CA ALA A 85 -5.95 -1.13 -6.94
C ALA A 85 -7.34 -1.09 -6.27
N ILE A 86 -7.62 -2.05 -5.38
CA ILE A 86 -8.86 -2.08 -4.59
C ILE A 86 -8.92 -0.90 -3.61
N ALA A 87 -7.80 -0.58 -2.95
CA ALA A 87 -7.70 0.53 -2.00
C ALA A 87 -7.54 1.91 -2.67
N PHE A 88 -7.31 1.97 -3.98
CA PHE A 88 -6.99 3.20 -4.71
C PHE A 88 -8.05 4.29 -4.58
N PRO A 89 -9.37 4.00 -4.67
CA PRO A 89 -10.41 5.01 -4.47
C PRO A 89 -10.37 5.61 -3.06
N LEU A 90 -10.06 4.80 -2.04
CA LEU A 90 -9.94 5.26 -0.66
C LEU A 90 -8.76 6.22 -0.51
N PHE A 91 -7.59 5.88 -1.05
CA PHE A 91 -6.42 6.75 -1.02
C PHE A 91 -6.66 8.08 -1.73
N TYR A 92 -7.41 8.08 -2.84
CA TYR A 92 -7.81 9.31 -3.51
C TYR A 92 -8.70 10.19 -2.64
N LEU A 93 -9.72 9.61 -1.99
CA LEU A 93 -10.59 10.35 -1.08
C LEU A 93 -9.81 10.96 0.09
N MET A 94 -8.86 10.21 0.66
CA MET A 94 -7.96 10.73 1.69
C MET A 94 -7.12 11.91 1.19
N GLY A 95 -6.53 11.80 -0.01
CA GLY A 95 -5.76 12.90 -0.61
C GLY A 95 -6.60 14.16 -0.84
N VAL A 96 -7.83 14.02 -1.35
CA VAL A 96 -8.76 15.14 -1.50
C VAL A 96 -9.12 15.76 -0.15
N ALA A 97 -9.40 14.94 0.87
CA ALA A 97 -9.70 15.43 2.21
C ALA A 97 -8.54 16.22 2.81
N MET A 98 -7.30 15.71 2.69
CA MET A 98 -6.10 16.40 3.18
C MET A 98 -5.90 17.76 2.51
N ILE A 99 -6.08 17.86 1.19
CA ILE A 99 -5.97 19.15 0.49
C ILE A 99 -7.03 20.13 0.98
N ARG A 100 -8.28 19.66 1.15
CA ARG A 100 -9.38 20.52 1.64
C ARG A 100 -9.13 21.02 3.06
N LEU A 101 -8.65 20.14 3.95
CA LEU A 101 -8.29 20.50 5.32
C LEU A 101 -7.13 21.50 5.37
N SER A 102 -6.10 21.29 4.54
CA SER A 102 -4.97 22.22 4.41
C SER A 102 -5.41 23.60 3.92
N ALA A 103 -6.22 23.66 2.86
CA ALA A 103 -6.76 24.91 2.33
C ALA A 103 -7.65 25.64 3.35
N TRP A 104 -8.47 24.89 4.10
CA TRP A 104 -9.28 25.45 5.18
C TRP A 104 -8.42 26.05 6.29
N SER A 105 -7.39 25.32 6.76
CA SER A 105 -6.43 25.81 7.77
C SER A 105 -5.73 27.09 7.29
N ALA A 106 -5.21 27.09 6.07
CA ALA A 106 -4.55 28.28 5.50
C ALA A 106 -5.49 29.49 5.41
N SER A 107 -6.79 29.27 5.14
CA SER A 107 -7.77 30.34 5.10
C SER A 107 -8.06 30.94 6.47
N LEU A 108 -8.02 30.13 7.54
CA LEU A 108 -8.19 30.59 8.92
C LEU A 108 -6.99 31.43 9.37
N ASP A 109 -5.77 30.96 9.08
CA ASP A 109 -4.54 31.70 9.40
C ASP A 109 -4.52 33.08 8.71
N LEU A 110 -4.91 33.13 7.43
CA LEU A 110 -5.00 34.39 6.69
C LEU A 110 -6.06 35.33 7.27
N LYS A 111 -7.20 34.80 7.72
CA LYS A 111 -8.25 35.61 8.37
C LYS A 111 -7.76 36.19 9.70
N GLN A 112 -7.09 35.40 10.53
CA GLN A 112 -6.52 35.85 11.80
C GLN A 112 -5.46 36.94 11.58
N LYS A 113 -4.53 36.75 10.64
CA LYS A 113 -3.51 37.76 10.29
C LYS A 113 -4.12 39.06 9.78
N ARG A 114 -5.21 39.01 9.01
CA ARG A 114 -5.92 40.22 8.54
C ARG A 114 -6.62 40.94 9.68
N GLN A 115 -7.14 40.23 10.67
CA GLN A 115 -7.79 40.83 11.84
C GLN A 115 -6.78 41.50 12.78
N SER A 116 -5.58 40.91 12.95
CA SER A 116 -4.52 41.51 13.76
C SER A 116 -3.95 42.80 13.17
N LEU A 117 -3.92 42.93 11.83
CA LEU A 117 -3.46 44.14 11.15
C LEU A 117 -4.47 45.31 11.18
N LYS A 118 -5.72 45.06 11.57
CA LYS A 118 -6.78 46.08 11.67
C LYS A 118 -6.95 46.63 13.09
N ARG A 119 -6.23 46.11 14.07
CA ARG A 119 -6.13 46.65 15.43
C ARG A 119 -4.84 47.45 15.56
#